data_AF-A0A6H9URA4-F1
#
_entry.id   AF-A0A6H9URA4-F1
#
_cell.length_a   1.000
_cell.length_b   1.000
_cell.length_c   1.000
_cell.angle_alpha   90.00
_cell.angle_beta   90.00
_cell.angle_gamma   90.00
#
_symmetry.space_group_name_H-M   'P 1'
#
loop_
_entity.id
_entity.type
_entity.pdbx_description
1 polymer ?
#
loop_
_entity_poly.entity_id
_entity_poly.type
_entity_poly.pdbx_seq_one_letter_code
_entity_poly.pdbx_strand_id
1 'polypeptide(L)' 'MIREPAELRIDESGRVELPLGLLAEAGLSPGSALIVFSDGDGRLVLRRKEDALRDLLEKGTL' A
#
# COMPACT_ATOMS: atom_id res chain seq x y z
N MET A 1 6.40 14.22 -12.16
CA MET A 1 5.18 14.56 -11.42
C MET A 1 5.55 14.77 -9.97
N ILE A 2 5.09 15.85 -9.35
CA ILE A 2 5.19 16.04 -7.91
C ILE A 2 4.08 15.15 -7.32
N ARG A 3 4.45 14.19 -6.46
CA ARG A 3 3.47 13.38 -5.72
C ARG A 3 2.87 14.29 -4.65
N GLU A 4 1.56 14.49 -4.68
CA GLU A 4 0.89 15.30 -3.67
C GLU A 4 0.58 14.43 -2.45
N PRO A 5 1.09 14.78 -1.25
CA PRO A 5 0.74 14.06 -0.04
C PRO A 5 -0.75 14.26 0.26
N ALA A 6 -1.46 13.16 0.56
CA ALA A 6 -2.81 13.22 1.09
C ALA A 6 -2.77 13.12 2.62
N GLU A 7 -3.37 14.09 3.32
CA GLU A 7 -3.60 13.99 4.75
C GLU A 7 -4.88 13.19 5.00
N LEU A 8 -4.75 12.06 5.72
CA LEU A 8 -5.85 11.14 6.01
C LEU A 8 -5.87 10.82 7.51
N ARG A 9 -7.05 10.49 8.03
CA ARG A 9 -7.24 10.06 9.40
C ARG A 9 -7.58 8.57 9.43
N ILE A 10 -6.94 7.84 10.33
CA ILE A 10 -7.37 6.48 10.69
C ILE A 10 -8.63 6.61 11.55
N ASP A 11 -9.73 6.00 11.13
CA ASP A 11 -10.98 6.04 11.87
C ASP A 11 -10.92 5.17 13.14
N GLU A 12 -11.98 5.23 13.95
CA GLU A 12 -12.08 4.46 15.21
C GLU A 12 -12.06 2.94 15.01
N SER A 13 -12.32 2.47 13.78
CA SER A 13 -12.26 1.06 13.40
C SER A 13 -10.89 0.65 12.87
N GLY A 14 -9.91 1.56 12.83
CA GLY A 14 -8.57 1.31 12.32
C GLY A 14 -8.46 1.33 10.80
N ARG A 15 -9.44 1.93 10.09
CA ARG A 15 -9.46 1.99 8.62
C ARG A 15 -9.00 3.37 8.13
N VAL A 16 -8.45 3.38 6.92
CA VAL A 16 -8.14 4.60 6.16
C VAL A 16 -8.74 4.48 4.76
N GLU A 17 -9.37 5.55 4.29
CA GLU A 17 -9.89 5.63 2.93
C GLU A 17 -8.89 6.34 2.04
N LEU A 18 -8.32 5.62 1.08
CA LEU A 18 -7.33 6.16 0.14
C LEU A 18 -8.04 6.81 -1.06
N PRO A 19 -7.70 8.06 -1.43
CA PRO A 19 -8.24 8.68 -2.63
C PRO A 19 -7.90 7.88 -3.90
N LEU A 20 -8.83 7.82 -4.85
CA LEU A 20 -8.63 7.09 -6.12
C LEU A 20 -7.40 7.56 -6.89
N GLY A 21 -7.08 8.87 -6.84
CA GLY A 21 -5.87 9.41 -7.45
C GLY A 21 -4.59 8.83 -6.86
N LEU A 22 -4.53 8.70 -5.52
CA LEU A 22 -3.38 8.11 -4.83
C LEU A 22 -3.22 6.62 -5.13
N LEU A 23 -4.35 5.89 -5.23
CA LEU A 23 -4.34 4.49 -5.67
C LEU A 23 -3.79 4.36 -7.10
N ALA A 24 -4.23 5.24 -8.02
CA ALA A 24 -3.78 5.25 -9.40
C ALA A 24 -2.27 5.54 -9.51
N GLU A 25 -1.76 6.51 -8.74
CA GLU A 25 -0.32 6.80 -8.68
C GLU A 25 0.52 5.62 -8.17
N ALA A 26 -0.05 4.83 -7.25
CA ALA A 26 0.58 3.63 -6.70
C ALA A 26 0.37 2.38 -7.58
N GLY A 27 -0.37 2.47 -8.69
CA GLY A 27 -0.72 1.32 -9.53
C GLY A 27 -1.61 0.29 -8.83
N LEU A 28 -2.42 0.74 -7.87
CA LEU A 28 -3.37 -0.08 -7.12
C LEU A 28 -4.80 0.17 -7.63
N SER A 29 -5.61 -0.89 -7.67
CA SER A 29 -7.03 -0.79 -8.02
C SER A 29 -7.91 -1.02 -6.80
N PRO A 30 -9.07 -0.34 -6.69
CA PRO A 30 -10.06 -0.68 -5.68
C PRO A 30 -10.45 -2.17 -5.75
N GLY A 31 -10.52 -2.83 -4.60
CA GLY A 31 -10.82 -4.26 -4.50
C GLY A 31 -9.64 -5.21 -4.75
N SER A 32 -8.46 -4.71 -5.13
CA SER A 32 -7.25 -5.56 -5.24
C SER A 32 -6.81 -6.09 -3.87
N ALA A 33 -6.34 -7.34 -3.84
CA ALA A 33 -5.73 -7.92 -2.65
C ALA A 33 -4.34 -7.33 -2.42
N LEU A 34 -4.08 -6.85 -1.20
CA LEU A 34 -2.81 -6.24 -0.80
C LEU A 34 -2.11 -7.09 0.27
N ILE A 35 -0.80 -6.98 0.32
CA ILE A 35 0.03 -7.32 1.48
C ILE A 35 0.45 -6.01 2.13
N VAL A 36 0.26 -5.91 3.45
CA VAL A 36 0.58 -4.72 4.24
C VAL A 36 1.53 -5.14 5.35
N PHE A 37 2.63 -4.41 5.51
CA PHE A 37 3.58 -4.61 6.59
C PHE A 37 4.18 -3.27 7.02
N SER A 38 4.80 -3.24 8.20
CA SER A 38 5.62 -2.10 8.62
C SER A 38 7.08 -2.38 8.26
N ASP A 39 7.70 -1.47 7.52
CA ASP A 39 9.12 -1.51 7.15
C ASP A 39 10.04 -0.93 8.24
N GLY A 40 9.48 -0.49 9.36
CA GLY A 40 10.18 0.21 10.44
C GLY A 40 9.84 1.69 10.49
N ASP A 41 10.32 2.39 11.52
CA ASP A 41 10.20 3.85 11.65
C ASP A 41 8.78 4.44 11.54
N GLY A 42 7.75 3.65 11.88
CA GLY A 42 6.35 4.08 11.82
C GLY A 42 5.78 4.18 10.41
N ARG A 43 6.43 3.56 9.42
CA ARG A 43 5.96 3.51 8.03
C ARG A 43 5.21 2.21 7.76
N LEU A 44 4.20 2.32 6.89
CA LEU A 44 3.42 1.20 6.38
C LEU A 44 3.63 1.11 4.88
N VAL A 45 3.95 -0.10 4.41
CA VAL A 45 4.11 -0.40 3.00
C VAL A 45 2.91 -1.22 2.54
N LEU A 46 2.23 -0.74 1.51
CA LEU A 46 1.13 -1.43 0.84
C LEU A 46 1.65 -1.94 -0.50
N ARG A 47 1.58 -3.26 -0.72
CA ARG A 47 2.01 -3.89 -1.98
C ARG A 47 0.88 -4.73 -2.58
N ARG A 48 0.83 -4.80 -3.91
CA ARG A 48 -0.02 -5.78 -4.60
C ARG A 48 0.41 -7.18 -4.16
N LYS A 49 -0.56 -8.03 -3.82
CA LYS A 49 -0.28 -9.38 -3.34
C LYS A 49 0.51 -10.21 -4.35
N GLU A 50 0.21 -10.06 -5.63
CA GLU A 50 0.92 -10.77 -6.72
C GLU A 50 2.41 -10.41 -6.79
N ASP A 51 2.73 -9.13 -6.65
CA ASP A 51 4.12 -8.65 -6.69
C ASP A 51 4.89 -9.11 -5.46
N ALA A 52 4.27 -9.03 -4.28
CA ALA A 52 4.88 -9.47 -3.03
C ALA A 52 5.16 -10.98 -3.05
N LEU A 53 4.23 -11.79 -3.57
CA LEU A 53 4.45 -13.22 -3.76
C LEU A 53 5.55 -13.51 -4.77
N ARG A 54 5.56 -12.79 -5.90
CA ARG A 54 6.59 -12.96 -6.93
C ARG A 54 7.97 -12.67 -6.36
N ASP A 55 8.13 -11.53 -5.67
CA ASP A 55 9.41 -11.17 -5.06
C ASP A 55 9.83 -12.16 -3.98
N LEU A 56 8.91 -12.67 -3.17
CA LEU A 56 9.23 -13.70 -2.19
C LEU A 56 9.74 -14.98 -2.85
N LEU A 57 9.10 -15.41 -3.95
CA LEU A 57 9.50 -16.61 -4.68
C LEU A 57 10.83 -16.42 -5.43
N GLU A 58 11.07 -15.25 -6.00
CA GLU A 58 12.25 -14.95 -6.81
C GLU A 58 13.47 -14.55 -5.97
N LYS A 59 13.25 -13.83 -4.86
CA LYS A 59 14.31 -13.17 -4.08
C LYS A 59 14.37 -13.63 -2.62
N GLY A 60 13.38 -14.38 -2.15
CA GLY A 60 13.31 -14.84 -0.76
C GLY A 60 12.91 -13.76 0.25
N THR A 61 12.44 -12.60 -0.22
CA THR A 61 12.10 -11.44 0.61
C THR A 61 10.79 -10.80 0.17
N LEU A 62 10.06 -10.24 1.14
CA LEU A 62 8.81 -9.49 0.92
C LEU A 62 9.04 -8.02 0.57
#